data_AF-A0AAD4SDM7-F1
#
_entry.id   AF-A0AAD4SDM7-F1
#
_cell.length_a   1.000
_cell.length_b   1.000
_cell.length_c   1.000
_cell.angle_alpha   90.00
_cell.angle_beta   90.00
_cell.angle_gamma   90.00
#
_symmetry.space_group_name_H-M   'P 1'
#
loop_
_entity.id
_entity.type
_entity.pdbx_description
1 polymer ?
#
loop_
_entity_poly.entity_id
_entity_poly.type
_entity_poly.pdbx_seq_one_letter_code
_entity_poly.pdbx_strand_id
1 'polypeptide(L)'
;MERSLNLLDEALVHIPSSKGRIIRIEDQVETSGAFVLHHLIKRSLSIESSENVIFVALSKPFSHYDRILRKLGCNLVAQRENGKFIFIDMLKLECPDGDEGNGAGGGLVDLYRKIQKFVEVNASTSP
;
A
#
# COMPACT_ATOMS: atom_id res chain seq x y z
N MET A 1 1.36 -3.09 27.04
CA MET A 1 2.21 -1.90 27.18
C MET A 1 1.55 -0.83 26.34
N GLU A 2 0.99 0.22 26.96
CA GLU A 2 0.30 1.28 26.22
C GLU A 2 1.30 1.96 25.28
N ARG A 3 0.99 1.92 23.99
CA ARG A 3 1.79 2.56 22.96
C ARG A 3 1.49 4.05 23.06
N SER A 4 2.46 4.84 23.51
CA SER A 4 2.37 6.30 23.45
C SER A 4 2.17 6.72 21.99
N LEU A 5 0.97 7.19 21.67
CA LEU A 5 0.62 7.68 20.34
C LEU A 5 1.48 8.91 20.06
N ASN A 6 2.01 9.02 18.84
CA ASN A 6 2.56 10.30 18.40
C ASN A 6 1.41 11.19 17.90
N LEU A 7 1.69 12.50 17.73
CA LEU A 7 0.71 13.47 17.25
C LEU A 7 0.03 13.05 15.93
N LEU A 8 0.75 12.35 15.07
CA LEU A 8 0.21 11.85 13.81
C LEU A 8 -0.73 10.68 14.05
N ASP A 9 -0.39 9.76 14.95
CA ASP A 9 -1.28 8.69 15.36
C ASP A 9 -2.56 9.22 16.02
N GLU A 10 -2.48 10.26 16.85
CA GLU A 10 -3.66 10.92 17.46
C GLU A 10 -4.55 11.61 16.41
N ALA A 11 -3.94 12.33 15.47
CA ALA A 11 -4.65 12.94 14.35
C ALA A 11 -5.34 11.89 13.47
N LEU A 12 -4.71 10.72 13.31
CA LEU A 12 -5.25 9.59 12.54
C LEU A 12 -6.17 8.66 13.37
N VAL A 13 -6.15 8.70 14.71
CA VAL A 13 -7.04 7.88 15.57
C VAL A 13 -8.50 8.31 15.43
N HIS A 14 -8.74 9.58 15.08
CA HIS A 14 -10.06 10.07 14.68
C HIS A 14 -10.49 9.61 13.28
N ILE A 15 -9.73 8.69 12.67
CA ILE A 15 -10.16 7.95 11.49
C ILE A 15 -10.76 6.64 12.00
N PRO A 16 -12.07 6.56 12.33
CA PRO A 16 -12.67 5.30 12.67
C PRO A 16 -12.42 4.30 11.54
N SER A 17 -12.09 3.06 11.93
CA SER A 17 -12.01 1.90 11.04
C SER A 17 -13.42 1.54 10.54
N SER A 18 -14.02 2.45 9.78
CA SER A 18 -15.23 2.24 9.01
C SER A 18 -14.79 1.70 7.66
N LYS A 19 -15.19 0.47 7.34
CA LYS A 19 -14.95 -0.15 6.03
C LYS A 19 -15.28 0.84 4.91
N GLY A 20 -14.38 0.98 3.93
CA GLY A 20 -14.63 1.77 2.71
C GLY A 20 -14.33 3.27 2.78
N ARG A 21 -13.46 3.73 3.68
CA ARG A 21 -13.03 5.14 3.72
C ARG A 21 -11.99 5.46 2.62
N ILE A 22 -12.11 6.64 2.03
CA ILE A 22 -11.11 7.23 1.14
C ILE A 22 -10.43 8.40 1.86
N ILE A 23 -9.10 8.42 1.87
CA ILE A 23 -8.29 9.50 2.46
C ILE A 23 -7.45 10.13 1.34
N ARG A 24 -7.54 11.45 1.19
CA ARG A 24 -6.69 12.21 0.26
C ARG A 24 -5.55 12.84 1.03
N ILE A 25 -4.31 12.58 0.59
CA ILE A 25 -3.11 13.20 1.14
C ILE A 25 -2.61 14.21 0.11
N GLU A 26 -2.59 15.47 0.49
CA GLU A 26 -2.06 16.55 -0.32
C GLU A 26 -1.00 17.32 0.45
N ASP A 27 -0.01 17.80 -0.29
CA ASP A 27 0.95 18.78 0.19
C ASP A 27 0.59 20.15 -0.39
N GLN A 28 0.73 21.19 0.42
CA GLN A 28 0.47 22.59 0.05
C GLN A 28 1.75 23.44 0.11
N VAL A 29 2.88 22.95 0.64
CA VAL A 29 4.10 23.74 0.90
C VAL A 29 5.37 22.91 0.74
N GLU A 30 6.02 22.95 -0.44
CA GLU A 30 7.39 22.46 -0.75
C GLU A 30 7.90 21.16 -0.05
N THR A 31 7.03 20.35 0.53
CA THR A 31 7.37 19.31 1.51
C THR A 31 6.48 18.11 1.28
N SER A 32 6.99 17.14 0.52
CA SER A 32 6.25 15.94 0.15
C SER A 32 5.48 15.33 1.34
N GLY A 33 4.15 15.30 1.22
CA GLY A 33 3.24 14.61 2.15
C GLY A 33 3.44 13.08 2.20
N ALA A 34 4.41 12.52 1.46
CA ALA A 34 4.73 11.10 1.46
C ALA A 34 5.05 10.53 2.84
N PHE A 35 5.52 11.34 3.79
CA PHE A 35 5.76 10.86 5.17
C PHE A 35 4.48 10.33 5.84
N VAL A 36 3.32 10.94 5.55
CA VAL A 36 2.00 10.49 6.04
C VAL A 36 1.68 9.12 5.45
N LEU A 37 1.90 8.94 4.14
CA LEU A 37 1.71 7.65 3.46
C LEU A 37 2.60 6.55 4.07
N HIS A 38 3.89 6.84 4.30
CA HIS A 38 4.80 5.88 4.93
C HIS A 38 4.34 5.50 6.34
N HIS A 39 3.84 6.48 7.11
CA HIS A 39 3.30 6.22 8.44
C HIS A 39 2.06 5.33 8.40
N LEU A 40 1.12 5.61 7.50
CA LEU A 40 -0.08 4.78 7.31
C LEU A 40 0.27 3.33 6.96
N ILE A 41 1.20 3.12 6.02
CA ILE A 41 1.66 1.78 5.64
C ILE A 41 2.28 1.07 6.86
N LYS A 42 3.14 1.74 7.62
CA LYS A 42 3.75 1.17 8.83
C LYS A 42 2.69 0.77 9.86
N ARG A 43 1.69 1.62 10.07
CA ARG A 43 0.60 1.39 11.04
C ARG A 43 -0.24 0.17 10.62
N SER A 44 -0.66 0.10 9.37
CA SER A 44 -1.44 -1.03 8.85
C SER A 44 -0.67 -2.36 8.89
N LEU A 45 0.66 -2.34 8.74
CA LEU A 45 1.52 -3.52 8.81
C LEU A 45 2.04 -3.84 10.22
N SER A 46 1.55 -3.15 11.26
CA SER A 46 1.96 -3.43 12.63
C SER A 46 1.48 -4.82 13.08
N ILE A 47 2.20 -5.45 14.01
CA ILE A 47 1.85 -6.80 14.53
C ILE A 47 0.43 -6.84 15.10
N GLU A 48 0.00 -5.74 15.71
CA GLU A 48 -1.33 -5.57 16.33
C GLU A 48 -2.45 -5.37 15.31
N SER A 49 -2.11 -5.22 14.02
CA SER A 49 -3.05 -5.04 12.93
C SER A 49 -3.32 -6.35 12.19
N SER A 50 -4.60 -6.61 11.97
CA SER A 50 -5.09 -7.67 11.08
C SER A 50 -5.24 -7.21 9.62
N GLU A 51 -4.78 -5.98 9.31
CA GLU A 51 -4.91 -5.41 7.97
C GLU A 51 -3.84 -5.96 7.01
N ASN A 52 -4.23 -6.03 5.74
CA ASN A 52 -3.34 -6.30 4.63
C ASN A 52 -3.26 -5.06 3.74
N VAL A 53 -2.09 -4.81 3.17
CA VAL A 53 -1.83 -3.60 2.38
C VAL A 53 -1.52 -3.97 0.94
N ILE A 54 -2.36 -3.48 0.03
CA ILE A 54 -2.03 -3.41 -1.40
C ILE A 54 -1.48 -2.01 -1.65
N PHE A 55 -0.21 -1.92 -2.02
CA PHE A 55 0.43 -0.67 -2.34
C PHE A 55 0.73 -0.55 -3.83
N VAL A 56 0.05 0.39 -4.49
CA VAL A 56 0.24 0.72 -5.90
C VAL A 56 1.14 1.93 -6.00
N ALA A 57 2.37 1.73 -6.48
CA ALA A 57 3.38 2.78 -6.55
C ALA A 57 3.53 3.30 -7.98
N LEU A 58 3.27 4.60 -8.16
CA LEU A 58 3.37 5.28 -9.46
C LEU A 58 4.66 6.10 -9.65
N SER A 59 5.39 6.38 -8.57
CA SER A 59 6.43 7.42 -8.59
C SER A 59 7.85 6.91 -8.31
N LYS A 60 7.99 5.83 -7.54
CA LYS A 60 9.28 5.30 -7.09
C LYS A 60 9.26 3.76 -7.07
N PRO A 61 10.40 3.09 -7.27
CA PRO A 61 10.48 1.64 -7.18
C PRO A 61 10.39 1.16 -5.73
N PHE A 62 10.16 -0.15 -5.53
CA PHE A 62 10.05 -0.76 -4.20
C PHE A 62 11.19 -0.42 -3.25
N SER A 63 12.43 -0.39 -3.75
CA SER A 63 13.64 -0.12 -2.95
C SER A 63 13.61 1.23 -2.25
N HIS A 64 12.96 2.24 -2.85
CA HIS A 64 12.77 3.55 -2.23
C HIS A 64 11.90 3.45 -0.97
N TYR A 65 10.74 2.81 -1.09
CA TYR A 65 9.79 2.65 0.00
C TYR A 65 10.33 1.74 1.10
N ASP A 66 10.94 0.60 0.74
CA ASP A 66 11.54 -0.31 1.72
C ASP A 66 12.62 0.39 2.54
N ARG A 67 13.50 1.19 1.91
CA ARG A 67 14.55 1.92 2.62
C ARG A 67 13.98 2.92 3.64
N ILE A 68 12.89 3.60 3.31
CA ILE A 68 12.25 4.57 4.24
C ILE A 68 11.55 3.83 5.37
N LEU A 69 10.72 2.83 5.05
CA LEU A 69 9.96 2.07 6.05
C LEU A 69 10.89 1.31 6.99
N ARG A 70 12.03 0.82 6.51
CA ARG A 70 13.06 0.16 7.33
C ARG A 70 13.64 1.09 8.39
N LYS A 71 13.86 2.37 8.06
CA LYS A 71 14.25 3.41 9.04
C LYS A 71 13.16 3.68 10.07
N LEU A 72 11.89 3.49 9.71
CA LEU A 72 10.76 3.62 10.62
C LEU A 72 10.47 2.33 11.42
N GLY A 73 11.30 1.29 11.28
CA GLY A 73 11.16 0.02 11.99
C GLY A 73 10.20 -0.98 11.33
N CYS A 74 9.93 -0.84 10.02
CA CYS A 74 9.05 -1.74 9.26
C CYS A 74 9.82 -2.38 8.09
N ASN A 75 9.90 -3.71 8.05
CA ASN A 75 10.56 -4.46 7.00
C ASN A 75 9.54 -4.92 5.93
N LEU A 76 9.45 -4.23 4.80
CA LEU A 76 8.46 -4.54 3.77
C LEU A 76 8.70 -5.87 3.07
N VAL A 77 9.95 -6.35 3.04
CA VAL A 77 10.29 -7.68 2.49
C VAL A 77 9.65 -8.77 3.34
N ALA A 78 9.84 -8.71 4.67
CA ALA A 78 9.23 -9.66 5.60
C ALA A 78 7.68 -9.61 5.56
N GLN A 79 7.10 -8.41 5.43
CA GLN A 79 5.64 -8.26 5.32
C GLN A 79 5.10 -8.86 4.01
N ARG A 80 5.89 -8.85 2.93
CA ARG A 80 5.54 -9.51 1.67
C ARG A 80 5.62 -11.02 1.78
N GLU A 81 6.67 -11.54 2.40
CA GLU A 81 6.87 -12.98 2.63
C GLU A 81 5.75 -13.56 3.51
N ASN A 82 5.27 -12.78 4.49
CA ASN A 82 4.14 -13.14 5.35
C ASN A 82 2.76 -12.92 4.70
N GLY A 83 2.70 -12.51 3.43
CA GLY A 83 1.46 -12.29 2.69
C GLY A 83 0.66 -11.03 3.08
N LYS A 84 1.13 -10.24 4.05
CA LYS A 84 0.44 -9.02 4.53
C LYS A 84 0.59 -7.81 3.60
N PHE A 85 1.60 -7.81 2.72
CA PHE A 85 1.93 -6.68 1.88
C PHE A 85 2.15 -7.08 0.42
N ILE A 86 1.42 -6.45 -0.50
CA ILE A 86 1.70 -6.52 -1.94
C ILE A 86 2.14 -5.16 -2.45
N PHE A 87 3.23 -5.17 -3.21
CA PHE A 87 3.68 -4.03 -3.98
C PHE A 87 3.37 -4.22 -5.46
N ILE A 88 2.79 -3.20 -6.07
CA ILE A 88 2.59 -3.13 -7.51
C ILE A 88 3.40 -1.94 -8.03
N ASP A 89 4.40 -2.25 -8.85
CA ASP A 89 5.32 -1.28 -9.43
C ASP A 89 4.77 -0.81 -10.77
N MET A 90 4.12 0.35 -10.80
CA MET A 90 3.58 0.90 -12.05
C MET A 90 4.66 1.44 -12.97
N LEU A 91 5.87 1.68 -12.46
CA LEU A 91 7.01 2.09 -13.30
C LEU A 91 7.50 0.96 -14.21
N LYS A 92 7.09 -0.29 -13.92
CA LYS A 92 7.40 -1.47 -14.72
C LYS A 92 6.21 -1.98 -15.52
N LEU A 93 5.05 -1.33 -15.39
CA LEU A 93 3.86 -1.75 -16.12
C LEU A 93 3.93 -1.19 -17.54
N GLU A 94 4.14 -2.07 -18.51
CA GLU A 94 4.02 -1.72 -19.92
C GLU A 94 2.52 -1.64 -20.25
N CYS A 95 2.04 -0.43 -20.52
CA CYS A 95 0.71 -0.22 -21.09
C CYS A 95 0.92 -0.08 -22.60
N PRO A 96 0.66 -1.11 -23.41
CA PRO A 96 0.77 -0.97 -24.85
C PRO A 96 -0.22 0.10 -25.31
N ASP A 97 0.30 1.16 -25.92
CA ASP A 97 -0.50 2.15 -26.63
C ASP A 97 -1.24 1.41 -27.75
N GLY A 98 -2.57 1.41 -27.70
CA GLY A 98 -3.41 0.40 -28.32
C GLY A 98 -3.40 0.33 -29.85
N ASP A 99 -2.39 -0.28 -30.46
CA ASP A 99 -2.35 -0.52 -31.91
C ASP A 99 -1.82 -1.90 -32.36
N GLU A 100 -1.87 -2.94 -31.52
CA GLU A 100 -1.68 -4.31 -32.04
C GLU A 100 -2.80 -5.24 -31.60
N GLY A 101 -3.62 -5.62 -32.58
CA GLY A 101 -4.77 -6.50 -32.48
C GLY A 101 -4.41 -7.96 -32.23
N ASN A 102 -3.79 -8.25 -31.08
CA ASN A 102 -3.71 -9.62 -30.59
C ASN A 102 -4.17 -9.68 -29.13
N GLY A 103 -5.34 -10.30 -28.92
CA GLY A 103 -6.03 -10.29 -27.65
C GLY A 103 -5.30 -11.12 -26.59
N ALA A 104 -4.80 -10.45 -25.55
CA ALA A 104 -4.68 -10.99 -24.19
C ALA A 104 -4.27 -9.88 -23.20
N GLY A 105 -5.24 -9.06 -22.78
CA GLY A 105 -5.17 -8.25 -21.54
C GLY A 105 -4.10 -7.16 -21.49
N GLY A 106 -4.49 -5.90 -21.76
CA GLY A 106 -3.61 -4.75 -21.52
C GLY A 106 -3.16 -4.65 -20.05
N GLY A 107 -2.04 -3.96 -19.79
CA GLY A 107 -1.42 -3.89 -18.46
C GLY A 107 -2.35 -3.52 -17.30
N LEU A 108 -3.40 -2.71 -17.55
CA LEU A 108 -4.42 -2.41 -16.54
C LEU A 108 -5.30 -3.62 -16.18
N VAL A 109 -5.64 -4.48 -17.14
CA VAL A 109 -6.40 -5.71 -16.87
C VAL A 109 -5.60 -6.63 -15.95
N ASP A 110 -4.31 -6.76 -16.20
CA ASP A 110 -3.40 -7.56 -15.36
C ASP A 110 -3.24 -6.96 -13.96
N LEU A 111 -3.17 -5.63 -13.86
CA LEU A 111 -3.23 -4.93 -12.57
C LEU A 111 -4.50 -5.28 -11.79
N TYR A 112 -5.68 -5.09 -12.38
CA TYR A 112 -6.95 -5.36 -11.71
C TYR A 112 -7.05 -6.83 -11.31
N ARG A 113 -6.62 -7.76 -12.17
CA ARG A 113 -6.58 -9.19 -11.85
C ARG A 113 -5.69 -9.48 -10.64
N LYS A 114 -4.52 -8.82 -10.55
CA LYS A 114 -3.60 -8.99 -9.42
C LYS A 114 -4.19 -8.47 -8.11
N ILE A 115 -4.86 -7.31 -8.15
CA ILE A 115 -5.57 -6.74 -7.00
C ILE A 115 -6.69 -7.68 -6.55
N GLN A 116 -7.54 -8.10 -7.50
CA GLN A 116 -8.67 -9.00 -7.24
C GLN A 116 -8.21 -10.30 -6.58
N LYS A 117 -7.22 -10.99 -7.15
CA LYS A 117 -6.69 -12.24 -6.60
C LYS A 117 -6.21 -12.09 -5.16
N PHE A 118 -5.57 -10.97 -4.83
CA PHE A 118 -5.12 -10.74 -3.46
C PHE A 118 -6.29 -10.51 -2.50
N VAL A 119 -7.30 -9.73 -2.92
CA VAL A 119 -8.50 -9.50 -2.11
C VAL A 119 -9.23 -10.82 -1.85
N GLU A 120 -9.37 -11.68 -2.87
CA GLU A 120 -10.04 -12.98 -2.76
C GLU A 120 -9.32 -13.94 -1.79
N VAL A 121 -7.99 -14.05 -1.89
CA VAL A 121 -7.18 -14.88 -0.99
C VAL A 121 -7.36 -14.45 0.46
N ASN A 122 -7.37 -13.14 0.72
CA ASN A 122 -7.49 -12.60 2.08
C ASN A 122 -8.92 -12.56 2.62
N ALA A 123 -9.93 -12.53 1.73
CA ALA A 123 -11.33 -12.66 2.12
C ALA A 123 -11.69 -14.10 2.56
N SER A 124 -11.03 -15.11 1.96
CA SER A 124 -11.25 -16.53 2.27
C SER A 124 -10.43 -17.05 3.47
N THR A 125 -9.50 -16.23 4.00
CA THR A 125 -8.74 -16.53 5.24
C THR A 125 -9.32 -15.86 6.50
N SER A 126 -10.45 -15.14 6.38
CA SER A 126 -11.16 -14.61 7.55
C SER A 126 -12.17 -15.66 8.06
N PRO A 127 -12.13 -16.04 9.35
CA PRO A 127 -13.16 -16.90 9.97
C PRO A 127 -14.53 -16.24 10.05
#